data_AF-A0A537IBA1-F1
#
_entry.id   AF-A0A537IBA1-F1
#
_cell.length_a   1.000
_cell.length_b   1.000
_cell.length_c   1.000
_cell.angle_alpha   90.00
_cell.angle_beta   90.00
_cell.angle_gamma   90.00
#
_symmetry.space_group_name_H-M   'P 1'
#
loop_
_entity.id
_entity.type
_entity.pdbx_description
1 polymer ?
#
loop_
_entity_poly.entity_id
_entity_poly.type
_entity_poly.pdbx_seq_one_letter_code
_entity_poly.pdbx_strand_id
1 'polypeptide(L)'
;VVIDGQLAGWILKDRSDLRIYLTAPEDIRLERIAKRDKVGLREARAQTEQRESVQRERYLRHYGFQVEDRSIYHLILDTSLGSIEDTAKVLVSAAAMVRRAKKSRRKSTKP
;
A
#
# COMPACT_ATOMS: atom_id res chain seq x y z
N VAL A 1 -14.25 -6.95 3.51
CA VAL A 1 -14.19 -5.53 3.09
C VAL A 1 -12.76 -5.23 2.69
N VAL A 2 -12.56 -4.44 1.64
CA VAL A 2 -11.25 -3.91 1.24
C VAL A 2 -11.29 -2.40 1.51
N ILE A 3 -10.24 -1.86 2.12
CA ILE A 3 -10.10 -0.44 2.40
C ILE A 3 -8.80 0.01 1.75
N ASP A 4 -8.89 1.00 0.87
CA ASP A 4 -7.77 1.61 0.18
C ASP A 4 -7.58 3.05 0.67
N GLY A 5 -6.33 3.51 0.67
CA GLY A 5 -5.92 4.83 1.09
C GLY A 5 -4.53 4.82 1.71
N GLN A 6 -3.79 5.92 1.55
CA GLN A 6 -2.40 6.06 2.02
C GLN A 6 -2.24 5.83 3.52
N LEU A 7 -3.24 6.21 4.33
CA LEU A 7 -3.23 6.03 5.78
C LEU A 7 -4.03 4.81 6.25
N ALA A 8 -4.71 4.08 5.36
CA ALA A 8 -5.59 2.98 5.76
C ALA A 8 -4.83 1.91 6.56
N GLY A 9 -3.62 1.56 6.12
CA GLY A 9 -2.74 0.62 6.82
C GLY A 9 -2.38 1.08 8.23
N TRP A 10 -2.09 2.38 8.40
CA TRP A 10 -1.73 2.98 9.69
C TRP A 10 -2.92 3.05 10.65
N ILE A 11 -4.05 3.56 10.18
CA ILE A 11 -5.26 3.75 10.99
C ILE A 11 -5.84 2.40 11.44
N LEU A 12 -5.76 1.37 10.59
CA LEU A 12 -6.39 0.07 10.84
C LEU A 12 -5.39 -1.00 11.30
N LYS A 13 -4.16 -0.64 11.66
CA LYS A 13 -3.12 -1.63 12.01
C LYS A 13 -3.56 -2.62 13.10
N ASP A 14 -4.33 -2.20 14.08
CA ASP A 14 -4.77 -3.10 15.16
C ASP A 14 -6.06 -3.87 14.85
N ARG A 15 -6.67 -3.63 13.68
CA ARG A 15 -7.96 -4.20 13.26
C ARG A 15 -7.92 -4.96 11.93
N SER A 16 -6.88 -4.75 11.14
CA SER A 16 -6.73 -5.34 9.80
C SER A 16 -6.24 -6.78 9.88
N ASP A 17 -6.83 -7.67 9.09
CA ASP A 17 -6.34 -9.04 8.93
C ASP A 17 -5.12 -9.15 8.02
N LEU A 18 -5.02 -8.25 7.04
CA LEU A 18 -3.96 -8.19 6.05
C LEU A 18 -3.73 -6.73 5.69
N ARG A 19 -2.46 -6.33 5.54
CA ARG A 19 -2.05 -4.97 5.18
C ARG A 19 -1.04 -5.11 4.06
N ILE A 20 -1.32 -4.45 2.95
CA ILE A 20 -0.52 -4.53 1.72
C ILE A 20 -0.04 -3.13 1.37
N TYR A 21 1.24 -3.00 1.05
CA TYR A 21 1.81 -1.80 0.46
C TYR A 21 2.20 -2.07 -0.98
N LEU A 22 1.61 -1.33 -1.92
CA LEU A 22 1.96 -1.42 -3.33
C LEU A 22 3.00 -0.34 -3.64
N THR A 23 4.12 -0.75 -4.22
CA THR A 23 5.23 0.14 -4.58
C THR A 23 5.57 0.01 -6.07
N ALA A 24 6.42 0.90 -6.55
CA ALA A 24 7.13 0.79 -7.82
C ALA A 24 8.36 1.72 -7.77
N PRO A 25 9.39 1.45 -8.58
CA PRO A 25 10.50 2.38 -8.82
C PRO A 25 10.00 3.78 -9.16
N GLU A 26 10.73 4.79 -8.70
CA GLU A 26 10.29 6.18 -8.76
C GLU A 26 10.06 6.68 -10.20
N ASP A 27 10.98 6.38 -11.10
CA ASP A 27 10.87 6.62 -12.54
C ASP A 27 9.56 6.05 -13.12
N ILE A 28 9.25 4.79 -12.82
CA ILE A 28 8.02 4.13 -13.27
C ILE A 28 6.78 4.81 -12.67
N ARG A 29 6.81 5.21 -11.39
CA ARG A 29 5.71 5.96 -10.76
C ARG A 29 5.48 7.29 -11.48
N LEU A 30 6.56 8.03 -11.72
CA LEU A 30 6.51 9.35 -12.36
C LEU A 30 6.02 9.28 -13.80
N GLU A 31 6.44 8.27 -14.58
CA GLU A 31 5.91 8.02 -15.92
C GLU A 31 4.41 7.73 -15.90
N ARG A 32 3.95 6.86 -14.98
CA ARG A 32 2.53 6.54 -14.81
C ARG A 32 1.71 7.78 -14.40
N ILE A 33 2.24 8.61 -13.50
CA ILE A 33 1.60 9.87 -13.07
C ILE A 33 1.54 10.88 -14.22
N ALA A 34 2.65 11.09 -14.93
CA ALA A 34 2.73 11.99 -16.08
C ALA A 34 1.69 11.59 -17.15
N LYS A 35 1.60 10.29 -17.45
CA LYS A 35 0.61 9.74 -18.39
C LYS A 35 -0.83 9.94 -17.90
N ARG A 36 -1.10 9.70 -16.62
CA ARG A 36 -2.44 9.83 -16.01
C ARG A 36 -2.91 11.28 -16.01
N ASP A 37 -2.04 12.19 -15.57
CA ASP A 37 -2.35 13.60 -15.34
C ASP A 37 -2.14 14.44 -16.62
N LYS A 38 -1.62 13.82 -17.69
CA LYS A 38 -1.33 14.45 -19.00
C LYS A 38 -0.36 15.63 -18.89
N VAL A 39 0.67 15.48 -18.07
CA VAL A 39 1.73 16.48 -17.84
C VAL A 39 3.10 15.96 -18.26
N GLY A 40 4.09 16.83 -18.39
CA GLY A 40 5.46 16.43 -18.69
C GLY A 40 6.12 15.70 -17.51
N LEU A 41 7.11 14.84 -17.78
CA LEU A 41 7.81 14.06 -16.73
C LEU A 41 8.46 14.96 -15.66
N ARG A 42 9.06 16.09 -16.06
CA ARG A 42 9.65 17.06 -15.12
C ARG A 42 8.61 17.69 -14.21
N GLU A 43 7.44 18.00 -14.76
CA GLU A 43 6.33 18.57 -13.99
C GLU A 43 5.74 17.54 -13.03
N ALA A 44 5.50 16.31 -13.50
CA ALA A 44 5.04 15.20 -12.66
C ALA A 44 5.99 14.95 -11.48
N ARG A 45 7.31 15.01 -11.72
CA ARG A 45 8.35 14.91 -10.69
C ARG A 45 8.20 15.99 -9.63
N ALA A 46 8.27 17.27 -10.05
CA ALA A 46 8.21 18.40 -9.14
C ALA A 46 6.92 18.39 -8.30
N GLN A 47 5.78 18.10 -8.93
CA GLN A 47 4.49 18.00 -8.22
C GLN A 47 4.47 16.82 -7.24
N THR A 48 5.02 15.66 -7.61
CA THR A 48 5.04 14.47 -6.75
C THR A 48 5.93 14.67 -5.54
N GLU A 49 7.16 15.16 -5.73
CA GLU A 49 8.12 15.44 -4.65
C GLU A 49 7.56 16.47 -3.66
N GLN A 50 6.97 17.56 -4.17
CA GLN A 50 6.32 18.57 -3.33
C GLN A 50 5.16 17.97 -2.53
N ARG A 51 4.27 17.20 -3.18
CA ARG A 51 3.13 16.55 -2.53
C ARG A 51 3.58 15.57 -1.45
N GLU A 52 4.58 14.73 -1.74
CA GLU A 52 5.08 13.72 -0.80
C GLU A 52 5.76 14.36 0.41
N SER A 53 6.53 15.43 0.21
CA SER A 53 7.16 16.20 1.30
C SER A 53 6.12 16.80 2.25
N VAL A 54 5.12 17.50 1.70
CA VAL A 54 4.02 18.09 2.51
C VAL A 54 3.21 17.00 3.21
N GLN A 55 2.98 15.87 2.56
CA GLN A 55 2.26 14.73 3.16
C GLN A 55 3.02 14.14 4.35
N ARG A 56 4.33 13.91 4.21
CA ARG A 56 5.18 13.38 5.28
C ARG A 56 5.10 14.26 6.53
N GLU A 57 5.30 15.56 6.36
CA GLU A 57 5.23 16.51 7.47
C GLU A 57 3.83 16.54 8.11
N ARG A 58 2.79 16.59 7.27
CA ARG A 58 1.39 16.61 7.73
C ARG A 58 1.03 15.35 8.51
N TYR A 59 1.46 14.18 8.05
CA TYR A 59 1.15 12.92 8.70
C TYR A 59 1.86 12.76 10.03
N LEU A 60 3.14 13.13 10.10
CA LEU A 60 3.88 13.14 11.35
C LEU A 60 3.24 14.11 12.35
N ARG A 61 2.90 15.33 11.91
CA ARG A 61 2.31 16.36 12.77
C ARG A 61 0.96 15.96 13.34
N HIS A 62 0.06 15.41 12.52
CA HIS A 62 -1.32 15.15 12.95
C HIS A 62 -1.52 13.79 13.59
N TYR A 63 -0.71 12.80 13.22
CA TYR A 63 -0.94 11.43 13.65
C TYR A 63 0.24 10.80 14.39
N GLY A 64 1.42 11.42 14.37
CA GLY A 64 2.60 10.96 15.09
C GLY A 64 3.29 9.73 14.46
N PHE A 65 2.90 9.32 13.26
CA PHE A 65 3.56 8.22 12.55
C PHE A 65 4.41 8.70 11.37
N GLN A 66 5.53 8.01 11.15
CA GLN A 66 6.38 8.17 9.98
C GLN A 66 5.81 7.33 8.84
N VAL A 67 5.20 7.98 7.84
CA VAL A 67 4.51 7.27 6.74
C VAL A 67 5.44 6.40 5.90
N GLU A 68 6.75 6.64 5.98
CA GLU A 68 7.82 5.87 5.36
C GLU A 68 8.04 4.51 6.01
N ASP A 69 7.66 4.36 7.29
CA ASP A 69 7.81 3.09 7.98
C ASP A 69 6.85 2.06 7.38
N ARG A 70 7.44 1.08 6.70
CA ARG A 70 6.72 -0.01 6.04
C ARG A 70 6.58 -1.25 6.93
N SER A 71 7.14 -1.25 8.14
CA SER A 71 7.13 -2.39 9.06
C SER A 71 5.72 -2.86 9.45
N ILE A 72 4.74 -1.96 9.37
CA ILE A 72 3.35 -2.31 9.65
C ILE A 72 2.77 -3.25 8.59
N TYR A 73 3.28 -3.25 7.36
CA TYR A 73 2.66 -4.01 6.26
C TYR A 73 3.11 -5.47 6.28
N HIS A 74 2.15 -6.38 6.10
CA HIS A 74 2.44 -7.81 6.02
C HIS A 74 3.00 -8.22 4.64
N LEU A 75 2.67 -7.45 3.59
CA LEU A 75 3.15 -7.65 2.23
C LEU A 75 3.50 -6.31 1.61
N ILE A 76 4.72 -6.22 1.06
CA ILE A 76 5.16 -5.12 0.21
C ILE A 76 5.35 -5.72 -1.18
N LEU A 77 4.63 -5.17 -2.18
CA LEU A 77 4.65 -5.71 -3.54
C LEU A 77 5.01 -4.61 -4.54
N ASP A 78 6.08 -4.84 -5.29
CA ASP A 78 6.47 -4.01 -6.41
C ASP A 78 5.61 -4.32 -7.63
N THR A 79 4.81 -3.34 -8.06
CA THR A 79 3.88 -3.39 -9.19
C THR A 79 4.52 -3.10 -10.53
N SER A 80 5.84 -2.89 -10.58
CA SER A 80 6.60 -2.87 -11.83
C SER A 80 6.91 -4.26 -12.35
N LEU A 81 6.86 -5.28 -11.48
CA LEU A 81 7.25 -6.65 -11.80
C LEU A 81 6.24 -7.39 -12.69
N GLY A 82 5.02 -6.89 -12.84
CA GLY A 82 3.98 -7.59 -13.55
C GLY A 82 2.80 -6.73 -13.93
N SER A 83 1.86 -7.35 -14.63
CA SER A 83 0.60 -6.73 -15.03
C SER A 83 -0.32 -6.45 -13.83
N ILE A 84 -1.42 -5.72 -14.07
CA ILE A 84 -2.48 -5.52 -13.08
C ILE A 84 -3.08 -6.87 -12.69
N GLU A 85 -3.25 -7.78 -13.66
CA GLU A 85 -3.79 -9.11 -13.47
C GLU A 85 -2.86 -9.97 -12.60
N ASP A 86 -1.56 -9.93 -12.84
CA ASP A 86 -0.59 -10.69 -12.04
C ASP A 86 -0.49 -10.15 -10.62
N THR A 87 -0.48 -8.82 -10.46
CA THR A 87 -0.57 -8.16 -9.15
C THR A 87 -1.82 -8.62 -8.41
N ALA A 88 -2.99 -8.60 -9.05
CA ALA A 88 -4.25 -9.01 -8.45
C ALA A 88 -4.22 -10.48 -8.00
N LYS A 89 -3.67 -11.40 -8.80
CA LYS A 89 -3.51 -12.83 -8.43
C LYS A 89 -2.69 -12.99 -7.15
N VAL A 90 -1.60 -12.24 -6.99
CA VAL A 90 -0.77 -12.26 -5.78
C VAL A 90 -1.56 -11.77 -4.58
N LEU A 91 -2.27 -10.65 -4.70
CA LEU A 91 -3.05 -10.08 -3.59
C LEU A 91 -4.20 -11.01 -3.14
N VAL A 92 -4.91 -11.61 -4.09
CA VAL A 92 -5.98 -12.59 -3.81
C VAL A 92 -5.40 -13.83 -3.13
N SER A 93 -4.23 -14.30 -3.57
CA SER A 93 -3.57 -15.46 -2.96
C SER A 93 -3.16 -15.19 -1.52
N ALA A 94 -2.59 -14.00 -1.24
CA ALA A 94 -2.26 -13.57 0.11
C ALA A 94 -3.51 -13.47 1.02
N ALA A 95 -4.59 -12.87 0.52
CA ALA A 95 -5.86 -12.79 1.26
C ALA A 95 -6.46 -14.17 1.55
N ALA A 96 -6.41 -15.10 0.59
CA ALA A 96 -6.88 -16.47 0.76
C ALA A 96 -6.06 -17.23 1.81
N MET A 97 -4.73 -17.04 1.84
CA MET A 97 -3.84 -17.60 2.86
C MET A 97 -4.24 -17.13 4.26
N VAL A 98 -4.37 -15.82 4.47
CA VAL A 98 -4.79 -15.23 5.76
C VAL A 98 -6.16 -15.75 6.20
N ARG A 99 -7.12 -15.82 5.27
CA ARG A 99 -8.46 -16.36 5.54
C ARG A 99 -8.41 -17.82 6.03
N ARG A 100 -7.58 -18.67 5.40
CA ARG A 100 -7.39 -20.07 5.81
C ARG A 100 -6.77 -20.16 7.21
N ALA A 101 -5.74 -19.38 7.49
CA ALA A 101 -5.08 -19.34 8.80
C ALA A 101 -6.03 -18.89 9.93
N LYS A 102 -6.91 -17.91 9.68
CA LYS A 102 -7.94 -17.52 10.65
C LYS A 102 -8.98 -18.62 10.88
N LYS A 103 -9.35 -19.37 9.83
CA LYS A 103 -10.32 -20.48 9.94
C LYS A 103 -9.74 -21.65 10.74
N SER A 104 -8.46 -21.99 10.58
CA SER A 104 -7.82 -23.05 11.36
C SER A 104 -7.72 -22.68 12.83
N ARG A 105 -7.27 -21.45 13.17
CA ARG A 105 -7.21 -20.96 14.55
C ARG A 105 -8.57 -21.00 15.27
N ARG A 106 -9.66 -20.65 14.57
CA ARG A 106 -11.02 -20.75 15.13
C ARG A 106 -11.49 -22.17 15.40
N LYS A 107 -11.02 -23.15 14.61
CA LYS A 107 -11.37 -24.57 14.81
C LYS A 107 -10.62 -25.17 16.00
N SER A 108 -9.36 -24.78 16.23
CA SER A 108 -8.55 -25.28 17.34
C SER A 108 -8.94 -24.70 18.71
N THR A 109 -9.63 -23.56 18.74
CA THR A 109 -10.10 -22.91 19.99
C THR A 109 -11.55 -23.24 20.34
N LYS A 110 -12.21 -24.14 19.60
CA LYS A 110 -13.57 -24.58 19.89
C LYS A 110 -13.47 -25.80 20.83
N PRO A 111 -14.08 -25.77 22.03
CA PRO A 111 -14.06 -26.89 22.97
C PRO A 111 -14.75 -28.12 22.39
#